data_AF-A0A7H9SS66-F1
#
_entry.id   AF-A0A7H9SS66-F1
#
_cell.length_a   1.000
_cell.length_b   1.000
_cell.length_c   1.000
_cell.angle_alpha   90.00
_cell.angle_beta   90.00
_cell.angle_gamma   90.00
#
_symmetry.space_group_name_H-M   'P 1'
#
loop_
_entity.id
_entity.type
_entity.pdbx_description
1 polymer ?
#
loop_
_entity_poly.entity_id
_entity_poly.type
_entity_poly.pdbx_seq_one_letter_code
_entity_poly.pdbx_strand_id
1 'polypeptide(L)'
;LFPSKWDNLYGCKLTVALFNVPPYIILPQNEMGNGSERSYSGTEGLLLKLLASQINFTVDYIVPPNNEQRGILYENGTLTGAIKLLAE
;
A
#
# COMPACT_ATOMS: atom_id res chain seq x y z
N LEU A 1 -22.04 -10.10 -21.48
CA LEU A 1 -20.80 -9.29 -21.50
C LEU A 1 -20.56 -8.81 -20.07
N PHE A 2 -19.40 -9.06 -19.47
CA PHE A 2 -19.09 -8.53 -18.13
C PHE A 2 -18.66 -7.06 -18.28
N PRO A 3 -19.07 -6.17 -17.35
CA PRO A 3 -18.62 -4.78 -17.37
C PRO A 3 -17.10 -4.68 -17.17
N SER A 4 -16.50 -3.58 -17.64
CA SER A 4 -15.09 -3.28 -17.35
C SER A 4 -14.90 -3.16 -15.84
N LYS A 5 -13.94 -3.92 -15.29
CA LYS A 5 -13.69 -3.99 -13.85
C LYS A 5 -12.79 -2.87 -13.33
N TRP A 6 -12.15 -2.12 -14.24
CA TRP A 6 -11.08 -1.17 -13.91
C TRP A 6 -11.46 0.29 -14.16
N ASP A 7 -12.64 0.55 -14.72
CA ASP A 7 -13.07 1.91 -15.03
C ASP A 7 -13.51 2.66 -13.75
N ASN A 8 -13.97 1.94 -12.73
CA ASN A 8 -14.45 2.51 -11.47
C ASN A 8 -14.51 1.42 -10.38
N LEU A 9 -13.86 1.64 -9.24
CA LEU A 9 -13.88 0.79 -8.06
C LEU A 9 -14.86 1.29 -6.98
N TYR A 10 -15.69 2.29 -7.29
CA TYR A 10 -16.80 2.77 -6.48
C TYR A 10 -16.43 3.15 -5.05
N GLY A 11 -15.25 3.74 -4.87
CA GLY A 11 -14.72 4.12 -3.56
C GLY A 11 -14.22 2.95 -2.71
N CYS A 12 -14.04 1.76 -3.30
CA CYS A 12 -13.51 0.58 -2.61
C CYS A 12 -12.22 0.95 -1.86
N LYS A 13 -12.15 0.57 -0.58
CA LYS A 13 -10.97 0.79 0.25
C LYS A 13 -9.98 -0.35 0.03
N LEU A 14 -8.89 -0.07 -0.67
CA LEU A 14 -7.82 -1.02 -0.91
C LEU A 14 -6.79 -0.94 0.22
N THR A 15 -6.48 -2.10 0.80
CA THR A 15 -5.37 -2.22 1.76
C THR A 15 -4.06 -2.39 1.01
N VAL A 16 -3.08 -1.52 1.28
CA VAL A 16 -1.80 -1.49 0.52
C VAL A 16 -0.62 -1.61 1.47
N ALA A 17 0.31 -2.53 1.22
CA ALA A 17 1.56 -2.58 1.97
C ALA A 17 2.50 -1.45 1.51
N LEU A 18 2.75 -0.45 2.36
CA LEU A 18 3.67 0.67 2.09
C LEU A 18 4.77 0.73 3.14
N PHE A 19 5.97 1.13 2.74
CA PHE A 19 7.11 1.32 3.65
C PHE A 19 7.96 2.49 3.16
N ASN A 20 8.61 3.17 4.09
CA ASN A 20 9.35 4.41 3.82
C ASN A 20 10.62 4.11 3.02
N VAL A 21 10.63 4.46 1.73
CA VAL A 21 11.76 4.33 0.81
C VAL A 21 11.84 5.60 -0.04
N PRO A 22 12.42 6.70 0.49
CA PRO A 22 12.60 7.92 -0.27
C PRO A 22 13.51 7.69 -1.50
N PRO A 23 13.26 8.35 -2.65
CA PRO A 23 12.20 9.34 -2.90
C PRO A 23 10.86 8.73 -3.38
N TYR A 24 10.72 7.41 -3.37
CA TYR A 24 9.58 6.69 -3.96
C TYR A 24 8.33 6.76 -3.09
N ILE A 25 8.46 6.36 -1.82
CA ILE A 25 7.41 6.43 -0.80
C ILE A 25 8.00 7.11 0.43
N ILE A 26 7.36 8.19 0.86
CA ILE A 26 7.70 8.92 2.07
C ILE A 26 6.49 8.88 3.00
N LEU A 27 6.68 8.27 4.17
CA LEU A 27 5.68 8.14 5.21
C LEU A 27 5.99 9.12 6.37
N PRO A 28 4.98 9.74 7.00
CA PRO A 28 5.17 10.61 8.15
C PRO A 28 5.74 9.82 9.34
N GLN A 29 6.63 10.43 10.13
CA GLN A 29 7.29 9.77 11.26
C GLN A 29 6.35 9.36 12.42
N ASN A 30 5.09 9.81 12.41
CA ASN A 30 4.12 9.63 13.48
C ASN A 30 2.97 8.70 13.06
N GLU A 31 3.27 7.42 12.84
CA GLU A 31 2.30 6.38 12.41
C GLU A 31 1.46 5.80 13.57
N MET A 32 1.43 6.44 14.74
CA MET A 32 0.67 5.97 15.91
C MET A 32 -0.66 6.72 16.12
N GLY A 33 -1.17 7.38 15.07
CA GLY A 33 -2.42 8.13 15.10
C GLY A 33 -3.58 7.36 14.47
N ASN A 34 -4.45 6.77 15.30
CA ASN A 34 -5.77 6.33 14.89
C ASN A 34 -6.63 7.55 14.51
N GLY A 35 -6.68 7.93 13.24
CA GLY A 35 -7.63 8.94 12.79
C GLY A 35 -7.31 9.56 11.46
N SER A 36 -8.10 9.19 10.45
CA SER A 36 -8.38 9.93 9.20
C SER A 36 -7.16 10.38 8.38
N GLU A 37 -6.91 9.63 7.31
CA GLU A 37 -5.88 9.82 6.27
C GLU A 37 -4.44 9.65 6.73
N ARG A 38 -4.01 8.38 6.78
CA ARG A 38 -2.58 8.08 6.73
C ARG A 38 -2.01 8.69 5.43
N SER A 39 -1.23 9.77 5.56
CA SER A 39 -0.68 10.49 4.43
C SER A 39 0.58 9.82 3.90
N TYR A 40 0.78 9.84 2.59
CA TYR A 40 2.00 9.35 1.95
C TYR A 40 2.37 10.27 0.78
N SER A 41 3.66 10.32 0.46
CA SER A 41 4.21 11.13 -0.64
C SER A 41 5.38 10.42 -1.34
N GLY A 42 6.11 11.11 -2.20
CA GLY A 42 7.12 10.52 -3.08
C GLY A 42 6.58 10.22 -4.48
N THR A 43 7.46 9.77 -5.37
CA THR A 43 7.11 9.55 -6.79
C THR A 43 6.07 8.44 -6.98
N GLU A 44 6.22 7.32 -6.28
CA GLU A 44 5.24 6.23 -6.31
C GLU A 44 3.99 6.57 -5.50
N GLY A 45 4.14 7.38 -4.45
CA GLY A 45 2.99 7.91 -3.69
C GLY A 45 2.09 8.81 -4.55
N LEU A 46 2.68 9.65 -5.40
CA LEU A 46 1.92 10.45 -6.37
C LEU A 46 1.22 9.56 -7.39
N LEU A 47 1.92 8.56 -7.94
CA LEU A 47 1.34 7.61 -8.88
C LEU A 47 0.13 6.89 -8.27
N LEU A 48 0.23 6.41 -7.03
CA LEU A 48 -0.86 5.73 -6.33
C LEU A 48 -2.07 6.65 -6.13
N LYS A 49 -1.86 7.93 -5.78
CA LYS A 49 -2.94 8.92 -5.67
C LYS A 49 -3.62 9.20 -7.01
N LEU A 50 -2.84 9.27 -8.09
CA LEU A 50 -3.39 9.43 -9.44
C LEU A 50 -4.27 8.24 -9.82
N LEU A 51 -3.80 7.01 -9.56
CA LEU A 51 -4.59 5.80 -9.79
C LEU A 51 -5.87 5.79 -8.95
N ALA A 52 -5.78 6.13 -7.66
CA ALA A 52 -6.91 6.22 -6.74
C ALA A 52 -7.98 7.21 -7.25
N SER A 53 -7.55 8.35 -7.77
CA SER A 53 -8.44 9.36 -8.36
C SER A 53 -9.05 8.91 -9.69
N GLN A 54 -8.28 8.30 -10.59
CA GLN A 54 -8.74 7.90 -11.91
C GLN A 54 -9.70 6.70 -11.86
N ILE A 55 -9.42 5.74 -10.98
CA ILE A 55 -10.16 4.48 -10.86
C ILE A 55 -11.17 4.54 -9.69
N ASN A 56 -11.25 5.67 -8.98
CA ASN A 56 -12.17 5.91 -7.86
C ASN A 56 -12.09 4.82 -6.77
N PHE A 57 -10.92 4.68 -6.14
CA PHE A 57 -10.72 3.87 -4.94
C PHE A 57 -10.06 4.70 -3.83
N THR A 58 -10.09 4.19 -2.60
CA THR A 58 -9.39 4.80 -1.46
C THR A 58 -8.28 3.87 -0.95
N VAL A 59 -7.26 4.43 -0.32
CA VAL A 59 -6.09 3.67 0.16
C VAL A 59 -6.08 3.65 1.69
N ASP A 60 -5.91 2.47 2.26
CA ASP A 60 -5.61 2.25 3.67
C ASP A 60 -4.32 1.45 3.76
N TYR A 61 -3.18 2.11 3.98
CA TYR A 61 -1.91 1.39 3.91
C TYR A 61 -1.51 0.78 5.25
N ILE A 62 -0.82 -0.36 5.20
CA ILE A 62 -0.17 -1.00 6.34
C ILE A 62 1.33 -0.99 6.14
N VAL A 63 2.08 -0.80 7.22
CA VAL A 63 3.54 -0.90 7.21
C VAL A 63 3.94 -2.32 7.58
N PRO A 64 4.77 -3.02 6.76
CA PRO A 64 5.30 -4.32 7.13
C PRO A 64 5.99 -4.29 8.51
N PRO A 65 5.72 -5.29 9.38
CA PRO A 65 6.30 -5.32 10.71
C PRO A 65 7.82 -5.50 10.67
N ASN A 66 8.47 -5.29 11.82
CA ASN A 66 9.90 -5.55 12.03
C ASN A 66 10.86 -4.84 11.04
N ASN A 67 10.40 -3.78 10.36
CA ASN A 67 11.15 -3.09 9.30
C ASN A 67 11.60 -4.03 8.15
N GLU A 68 10.83 -5.09 7.89
CA GLU A 68 11.15 -6.09 6.85
C GLU A 68 10.90 -5.58 5.42
N GLN A 69 10.20 -4.44 5.28
CA GLN A 69 9.96 -3.76 4.00
C GLN A 69 9.41 -4.71 2.93
N ARG A 70 10.18 -5.02 1.88
CA ARG A 70 9.78 -5.95 0.80
C ARG A 70 9.54 -7.37 1.31
N GLY A 71 10.33 -7.80 2.30
CA GLY A 71 10.35 -9.17 2.79
C GLY A 71 11.30 -10.10 2.04
N ILE A 72 11.46 -11.31 2.57
CA ILE A 72 12.37 -12.36 2.11
C ILE A 72 11.58 -13.66 2.00
N LEU A 73 11.87 -14.47 0.98
CA LEU A 73 11.50 -15.87 0.91
C LEU A 73 12.67 -16.71 1.39
N TYR A 74 12.51 -17.40 2.52
CA TYR A 74 13.49 -18.34 3.03
C TYR A 74 13.37 -19.71 2.35
N GLU A 75 14.45 -20.51 2.37
CA GLU A 75 14.47 -21.86 1.79
C GLU A 75 13.40 -22.79 2.40
N ASN A 76 13.03 -22.56 3.66
CA ASN A 76 11.96 -23.28 4.34
C ASN A 76 10.54 -22.87 3.91
N GLY A 77 10.42 -21.98 2.92
CA GLY A 77 9.14 -21.47 2.40
C GLY A 77 8.54 -20.32 3.21
N THR A 78 9.18 -19.86 4.28
CA THR A 78 8.66 -18.75 5.09
C THR A 78 8.81 -17.43 4.34
N LEU A 79 7.74 -16.63 4.29
CA LEU A 79 7.71 -15.27 3.78
C LEU A 79 7.76 -14.25 4.92
N THR A 80 8.37 -13.09 4.69
CA THR A 80 8.36 -11.93 5.61
C THR A 80 7.90 -10.66 4.91
N GLY A 81 7.83 -9.53 5.62
CA GLY A 81 7.58 -8.21 5.03
C GLY A 81 6.31 -8.09 4.19
N ALA A 82 6.33 -7.22 3.18
CA ALA A 82 5.20 -6.96 2.29
C ALA A 82 4.77 -8.19 1.49
N ILE A 83 5.71 -9.04 1.07
CA ILE A 83 5.35 -10.26 0.32
C ILE A 83 4.55 -11.25 1.17
N LYS A 84 4.81 -11.34 2.48
CA LYS A 84 3.98 -12.12 3.40
C LYS A 84 2.55 -11.56 3.48
N LEU A 85 2.41 -10.24 3.63
CA LEU A 85 1.11 -9.56 3.73
C LEU A 85 0.22 -9.73 2.48
N LEU A 86 0.81 -10.03 1.33
CA LEU A 86 0.07 -10.26 0.08
C LEU A 86 -0.30 -11.74 -0.14
N ALA A 87 0.36 -12.65 0.56
CA ALA A 87 0.14 -14.10 0.42
C ALA A 87 -0.98 -14.62 1.35
N GLU A 88 -1.36 -13.84 2.35
CA GLU A 88 -2.40 -14.11 3.35
C GLU A 88 -3.73 -13.44 2.97
#